data_AF-A0A426QIU4-F1
#
_entry.id   AF-A0A426QIU4-F1
#
_cell.length_a   1.000
_cell.length_b   1.000
_cell.length_c   1.000
_cell.angle_alpha   90.00
_cell.angle_beta   90.00
_cell.angle_gamma   90.00
#
_symmetry.space_group_name_H-M   'P 1'
#
loop_
_entity.id
_entity.type
_entity.pdbx_description
1 polymer ?
#
loop_
_entity_poly.entity_id
_entity_poly.type
_entity_poly.pdbx_seq_one_letter_code
_entity_poly.pdbx_strand_id
1 'polypeptide(L)'
;MFATLLIAERSGWQKSSERLLFPAVKAFGVIRKQPQFLQALTGLMMAGIALYSLVVAFAVKQVPLQFGYILIILAALLLARLLAGFRLWFLFLRLTLFLSMAALVYLVNLYPQDWFGEISRLFDYAVFAVLILTIAAGMRFAENSRFDVSPLDFLVILMLLVVGIFPQQIGLSETLLRLIIEFVVLFYAVEWVLKHMRSRWNLMTLGVLASLVILSGRFLVG
;
A
#
# COMPACT_ATOMS: atom_id res chain seq x y z
N MET A 1 -36.08 -6.28 -35.83
CA MET A 1 -34.65 -6.27 -35.47
C MET A 1 -33.92 -7.61 -35.69
N PHE A 2 -34.59 -8.76 -35.69
CA PHE A 2 -33.92 -10.06 -35.92
C PHE A 2 -33.59 -10.39 -37.38
N ALA A 3 -34.33 -9.84 -38.36
CA ALA A 3 -34.12 -10.15 -39.78
C ALA A 3 -32.79 -9.60 -40.33
N THR A 4 -32.29 -8.48 -39.81
CA THR A 4 -31.03 -7.87 -40.24
C THR A 4 -29.80 -8.63 -39.75
N LEU A 5 -29.90 -9.34 -38.63
CA LEU A 5 -28.82 -10.19 -38.10
C LEU A 5 -28.63 -11.47 -38.92
N LEU A 6 -29.72 -12.08 -39.39
CA LEU A 6 -29.67 -13.28 -40.23
C LEU A 6 -29.11 -13.02 -41.64
N ILE A 7 -29.31 -11.82 -42.18
CA ILE A 7 -28.73 -11.42 -43.47
C ILE A 7 -27.22 -11.19 -43.36
N ALA A 8 -26.75 -10.66 -42.21
CA ALA A 8 -25.32 -10.44 -41.96
C ALA A 8 -24.52 -11.75 -41.78
N GLU A 9 -25.18 -12.83 -41.34
CA GLU A 9 -24.55 -14.14 -41.15
C GLU A 9 -24.37 -14.92 -42.47
N ARG A 10 -25.28 -14.72 -43.44
CA ARG A 10 -25.20 -15.39 -44.75
C ARG A 10 -24.21 -14.76 -45.74
N SER A 11 -23.73 -13.54 -45.49
CA SER A 11 -22.81 -12.85 -46.41
C SER A 11 -21.34 -13.28 -46.29
N GLY A 12 -21.05 -14.36 -45.54
CA GLY A 12 -19.69 -14.86 -45.39
C GLY A 12 -18.74 -13.84 -44.72
N TRP A 13 -19.30 -12.90 -43.96
CA TRP A 13 -18.53 -11.90 -43.24
C TRP A 13 -17.83 -12.57 -42.06
N GLN A 14 -16.72 -13.24 -42.35
CA GLN A 14 -15.73 -13.60 -41.35
C GLN A 14 -15.31 -12.31 -40.68
N LYS A 15 -15.73 -12.16 -39.42
CA LYS A 15 -15.31 -11.10 -38.53
C LYS A 15 -13.80 -11.22 -38.33
N SER A 16 -13.03 -10.67 -39.25
CA SER A 16 -11.60 -10.39 -39.12
C SER A 16 -11.42 -9.27 -38.09
N SER A 17 -11.78 -9.56 -36.84
CA SER A 17 -11.53 -8.72 -35.69
C SER A 17 -10.11 -8.97 -35.18
N GLU A 18 -9.13 -8.81 -36.06
CA GLU A 18 -7.75 -8.58 -35.66
C GLU A 18 -7.13 -7.61 -36.65
N ARG A 19 -6.22 -6.77 -36.13
CA ARG A 19 -5.29 -5.87 -36.86
C ARG A 19 -5.65 -4.38 -36.94
N LEU A 20 -6.26 -3.83 -35.89
CA LEU A 20 -5.98 -2.44 -35.49
C LEU A 20 -5.64 -2.37 -34.01
N LEU A 21 -4.76 -3.27 -33.55
CA LEU A 21 -4.10 -3.10 -32.25
C LEU A 21 -2.72 -2.51 -32.53
N PHE A 22 -2.56 -1.24 -32.14
CA PHE A 22 -1.31 -0.50 -32.14
C PHE A 22 -0.15 -1.39 -31.64
N PRO A 23 1.06 -1.31 -32.22
CA PRO A 23 2.22 -2.11 -31.80
C PRO A 23 2.49 -2.03 -30.29
N ALA A 24 2.15 -0.89 -29.68
CA ALA A 24 2.16 -0.70 -28.24
C ALA A 24 1.30 -1.76 -27.50
N VAL A 25 0.07 -2.01 -27.91
CA VAL A 25 -0.85 -2.96 -27.24
C VAL A 25 -0.36 -4.41 -27.35
N LYS A 26 0.34 -4.77 -28.43
CA LYS A 26 0.98 -6.09 -28.56
C LYS A 26 2.19 -6.24 -27.65
N ALA A 27 3.02 -5.20 -27.49
CA ALA A 27 4.10 -5.20 -26.50
C ALA A 27 3.54 -5.32 -25.06
N PHE A 28 2.42 -4.65 -24.77
CA PHE A 28 1.74 -4.73 -23.47
C PHE A 28 1.09 -6.11 -23.19
N GLY A 29 0.64 -6.84 -24.22
CA GLY A 29 0.09 -8.19 -24.07
C GLY A 29 1.14 -9.26 -23.73
N VAL A 30 2.40 -9.06 -24.12
CA VAL A 30 3.51 -10.00 -23.81
C VAL A 30 4.01 -9.82 -22.37
N ILE A 31 4.00 -8.59 -21.86
CA ILE A 31 4.31 -8.29 -20.45
C ILE A 31 3.24 -8.87 -19.50
N ARG A 32 1.97 -8.95 -19.96
CA ARG A 32 0.79 -9.43 -19.20
C ARG A 32 0.90 -10.89 -18.70
N LYS A 33 1.82 -11.71 -19.23
CA LYS A 33 1.99 -13.12 -18.84
C LYS A 33 3.27 -13.43 -18.08
N GLN A 34 4.10 -12.44 -17.77
CA GLN A 34 5.37 -12.72 -17.09
C GLN A 34 5.23 -12.65 -15.56
N PRO A 35 5.38 -13.78 -14.83
CA PRO A 35 5.36 -13.79 -13.37
C PRO A 35 6.49 -12.96 -12.74
N GLN A 36 7.48 -12.56 -13.54
CA GLN A 36 8.56 -11.66 -13.15
C GLN A 36 8.08 -10.21 -13.00
N PHE A 37 7.09 -9.76 -13.77
CA PHE A 37 6.58 -8.39 -13.68
C PHE A 37 5.85 -8.14 -12.35
N LEU A 38 4.98 -9.07 -11.95
CA LEU A 38 4.33 -9.01 -10.63
C LEU A 38 5.34 -9.12 -9.47
N GLN A 39 6.41 -9.90 -9.64
CA GLN A 39 7.50 -9.95 -8.66
C GLN A 39 8.26 -8.62 -8.57
N ALA A 40 8.51 -7.96 -9.71
CA ALA A 40 9.14 -6.65 -9.74
C ALA A 40 8.27 -5.58 -9.09
N LEU A 41 6.96 -5.55 -9.38
CA LEU A 41 6.01 -4.65 -8.73
C LEU A 41 5.96 -4.87 -7.22
N THR A 42 5.89 -6.13 -6.76
CA THR A 42 5.92 -6.44 -5.33
C THR A 42 7.25 -6.06 -4.69
N GLY A 43 8.38 -6.24 -5.40
CA GLY A 43 9.69 -5.76 -4.97
C GLY A 43 9.74 -4.24 -4.80
N LEU A 44 9.17 -3.51 -5.75
CA LEU A 44 9.06 -2.06 -5.72
C LEU A 44 8.16 -1.58 -4.58
N MET A 45 7.02 -2.26 -4.33
CA MET A 45 6.20 -2.00 -3.14
C MET A 45 7.00 -2.19 -1.85
N MET A 46 7.71 -3.31 -1.73
CA MET A 46 8.50 -3.59 -0.53
C MET A 46 9.57 -2.51 -0.31
N ALA A 47 10.24 -2.06 -1.38
CA ALA A 47 11.22 -0.99 -1.32
C ALA A 47 10.58 0.36 -0.95
N GLY A 48 9.43 0.70 -1.55
CA GLY A 48 8.71 1.94 -1.24
C GLY A 48 8.26 2.00 0.21
N ILE A 49 7.68 0.92 0.74
CA ILE A 49 7.25 0.84 2.14
C ILE A 49 8.45 0.91 3.08
N ALA A 50 9.54 0.17 2.79
CA ALA A 50 10.73 0.16 3.62
C ALA A 50 11.44 1.53 3.63
N LEU A 51 11.54 2.17 2.47
CA LEU A 51 12.10 3.52 2.33
C LEU A 51 11.26 4.52 3.12
N TYR A 52 9.94 4.49 2.94
CA TYR A 52 9.02 5.35 3.68
C TYR A 52 9.20 5.17 5.20
N SER A 53 9.14 3.93 5.69
CA SER A 53 9.26 3.66 7.13
C SER A 53 10.60 4.11 7.72
N LEU A 54 11.70 3.89 6.99
CA LEU A 54 13.01 4.35 7.42
C LEU A 54 13.12 5.87 7.44
N VAL A 55 12.68 6.57 6.40
CA VAL A 55 12.70 8.03 6.35
C VAL A 55 11.86 8.61 7.50
N VAL A 56 10.67 8.05 7.74
CA VAL A 56 9.81 8.45 8.87
C VAL A 56 10.54 8.30 10.21
N ALA A 57 11.29 7.23 10.42
CA ALA A 57 12.03 7.01 11.67
C ALA A 57 13.00 8.16 12.02
N PHE A 58 13.58 8.80 11.00
CA PHE A 58 14.46 9.96 11.15
C PHE A 58 13.70 11.29 11.13
N ALA A 59 12.59 11.34 10.39
CA ALA A 59 11.76 12.53 10.23
C ALA A 59 10.89 12.87 11.46
N VAL A 60 10.67 11.94 12.39
CA VAL A 60 9.95 12.22 13.64
C VAL A 60 10.86 12.96 14.62
N LYS A 61 10.40 14.07 15.21
CA LYS A 61 11.17 14.89 16.16
C LYS A 61 11.19 14.28 17.55
N GLN A 62 10.02 14.02 18.09
CA GLN A 62 9.82 13.47 19.43
C GLN A 62 8.75 12.39 19.41
N VAL A 63 8.94 11.36 20.22
CA VAL A 63 7.96 10.29 20.40
C VAL A 63 7.29 10.53 21.76
N PRO A 64 5.98 10.89 21.81
CA PRO A 64 5.30 11.06 23.08
C PRO A 64 5.27 9.74 23.86
N LEU A 65 5.27 9.84 25.19
CA LEU A 65 5.46 8.70 26.10
C LEU A 65 4.42 7.58 25.89
N GLN A 66 3.18 7.93 25.57
CA GLN A 66 2.11 6.97 25.27
C GLN A 66 2.38 6.18 23.98
N PHE A 67 2.97 6.82 22.97
CA PHE A 67 3.34 6.17 21.70
C PHE A 67 4.63 5.38 21.82
N GLY A 68 5.57 5.78 22.69
CA GLY A 68 6.82 5.06 22.94
C GLY A 68 6.60 3.60 23.32
N TYR A 69 5.72 3.34 24.29
CA TYR A 69 5.36 1.96 24.69
C TYR A 69 4.68 1.18 23.55
N ILE A 70 3.80 1.82 22.78
CA ILE A 70 3.14 1.19 21.63
C ILE A 70 4.18 0.74 20.61
N LEU A 71 5.16 1.60 20.29
CA LEU A 71 6.23 1.26 19.35
C LEU A 71 7.09 0.10 19.86
N ILE A 72 7.44 0.07 21.14
CA ILE A 72 8.21 -1.03 21.75
C ILE A 72 7.42 -2.34 21.62
N ILE A 73 6.12 -2.32 21.95
CA ILE A 73 5.25 -3.49 21.84
C ILE A 73 5.16 -3.94 20.39
N LEU A 74 4.94 -3.03 19.44
CA LEU A 74 4.88 -3.37 18.02
C LEU A 74 6.20 -3.93 17.49
N ALA A 75 7.34 -3.36 17.90
CA ALA A 75 8.67 -3.85 17.57
C ALA A 75 8.89 -5.27 18.11
N ALA A 76 8.57 -5.50 19.38
CA ALA A 76 8.70 -6.79 20.03
C ALA A 76 7.79 -7.85 19.40
N LEU A 77 6.53 -7.49 19.09
CA LEU A 77 5.57 -8.37 18.41
C LEU A 77 6.06 -8.73 17.01
N LEU A 78 6.54 -7.75 16.24
CA LEU A 78 7.05 -7.98 14.89
C LEU A 78 8.31 -8.84 14.93
N LEU A 79 9.25 -8.55 15.84
CA LEU A 79 10.48 -9.32 16.02
C LEU A 79 10.19 -10.77 16.45
N ALA A 80 9.33 -10.94 17.47
CA ALA A 80 8.91 -12.26 17.94
C ALA A 80 8.26 -13.06 16.81
N ARG A 81 7.41 -12.42 16.00
CA ARG A 81 6.78 -13.04 14.83
C ARG A 81 7.81 -13.46 13.78
N LEU A 82 8.81 -12.62 13.52
CA LEU A 82 9.88 -12.88 12.56
C LEU A 82 10.82 -14.01 13.02
N LEU A 83 11.10 -14.14 14.30
CA LEU A 83 11.92 -15.21 14.88
C LEU A 83 11.14 -16.53 14.97
N ALA A 84 10.00 -16.54 15.64
CA ALA A 84 9.28 -17.77 15.99
C ALA A 84 8.50 -18.42 14.84
N GLY A 85 8.31 -17.71 13.72
CA GLY A 85 7.77 -18.29 12.48
C GLY A 85 6.38 -18.88 12.66
N PHE A 86 6.13 -20.07 12.09
CA PHE A 86 4.81 -20.70 12.13
C PHE A 86 4.29 -20.99 13.55
N ARG A 87 5.17 -21.02 14.57
CA ARG A 87 4.78 -21.33 15.95
C ARG A 87 3.92 -20.23 16.60
N LEU A 88 4.03 -18.98 16.13
CA LEU A 88 3.21 -17.85 16.59
C LEU A 88 2.19 -17.46 15.50
N TRP A 89 1.36 -18.40 15.06
CA TRP A 89 0.33 -18.11 14.05
C TRP A 89 -0.76 -17.17 14.59
N PHE A 90 -0.98 -17.15 15.91
CA PHE A 90 -1.93 -16.24 16.58
C PHE A 90 -1.51 -14.76 16.49
N LEU A 91 -0.22 -14.47 16.26
CA LEU A 91 0.24 -13.12 16.00
C LEU A 91 -0.01 -12.79 14.53
N PHE A 92 -1.12 -12.08 14.29
CA PHE A 92 -1.51 -11.60 12.97
C PHE A 92 -0.49 -10.57 12.45
N LEU A 93 0.48 -11.05 11.66
CA LEU A 93 1.48 -10.22 10.98
C LEU A 93 0.82 -9.02 10.28
N ARG A 94 -0.35 -9.25 9.66
CA ARG A 94 -1.18 -8.22 9.04
C ARG A 94 -1.54 -7.11 10.02
N LEU A 95 -2.06 -7.45 11.19
CA LEU A 95 -2.46 -6.48 12.20
C LEU A 95 -1.25 -5.70 12.72
N THR A 96 -0.15 -6.39 13.01
CA THR A 96 1.08 -5.74 13.49
C THR A 96 1.62 -4.74 12.46
N LEU A 97 1.66 -5.10 11.17
CA LEU A 97 2.13 -4.20 10.12
C LEU A 97 1.19 -3.02 9.90
N PHE A 98 -0.13 -3.22 9.92
CA PHE A 98 -1.10 -2.14 9.79
C PHE A 98 -1.00 -1.15 10.96
N LEU A 99 -0.93 -1.65 12.20
CA LEU A 99 -0.74 -0.79 13.37
C LEU A 99 0.60 -0.06 13.33
N SER A 100 1.66 -0.70 12.84
CA SER A 100 2.97 -0.07 12.68
C SER A 100 2.92 1.06 11.66
N MET A 101 2.32 0.84 10.48
CA MET A 101 2.12 1.91 9.49
C MET A 101 1.28 3.04 10.04
N ALA A 102 0.21 2.70 10.76
CA ALA A 102 -0.66 3.69 11.36
C ALA A 102 0.11 4.60 12.34
N ALA A 103 0.94 4.00 13.20
CA ALA A 103 1.77 4.73 14.14
C ALA A 103 2.82 5.62 13.45
N LEU A 104 3.48 5.12 12.40
CA LEU A 104 4.48 5.87 11.64
C LEU A 104 3.89 7.11 10.95
N VAL A 105 2.80 6.93 10.21
CA VAL A 105 2.06 8.00 9.53
C VAL A 105 1.56 9.04 10.53
N TYR A 106 1.02 8.59 11.66
CA TYR A 106 0.56 9.49 12.71
C TYR A 106 1.72 10.33 13.28
N LEU A 107 2.84 9.70 13.63
CA LEU A 107 3.98 10.38 14.24
C LEU A 107 4.64 11.38 13.30
N VAL A 108 4.84 11.05 12.02
CA VAL A 108 5.50 11.96 11.07
C VAL A 108 4.67 13.21 10.78
N ASN A 109 3.34 13.09 10.76
CA ASN A 109 2.46 14.22 10.48
C ASN A 109 2.25 15.12 11.71
N LEU A 110 2.24 14.57 12.93
CA LEU A 110 2.03 15.38 14.14
C LEU A 110 3.32 15.89 14.78
N TYR A 111 4.42 15.17 14.65
CA TYR A 111 5.70 15.52 15.26
C TYR A 111 6.83 15.52 14.22
N PRO A 112 6.72 16.28 13.10
CA PRO A 112 7.78 16.36 12.12
C PRO A 112 9.02 17.06 12.69
N GLN A 113 10.19 16.66 12.22
CA GLN A 113 11.43 17.40 12.35
C GLN A 113 11.39 18.70 11.53
N ASP A 114 12.09 19.72 12.02
CA ASP A 114 12.08 21.05 11.41
C ASP A 114 12.63 21.01 9.97
N TRP A 115 13.67 20.20 9.71
CA TRP A 115 14.24 20.00 8.37
C TRP A 115 13.33 19.20 7.42
N PHE A 116 12.40 18.41 7.96
CA PHE A 116 11.51 17.58 7.14
C PHE A 116 10.25 18.32 6.72
N GLY A 117 9.86 19.40 7.41
CA GLY A 117 8.64 20.15 7.11
C GLY A 117 8.53 20.59 5.65
N GLU A 118 9.61 21.15 5.08
CA GLU A 118 9.62 21.66 3.70
C GLU A 118 9.70 20.54 2.65
N ILE A 119 10.46 19.48 2.94
CA ILE A 119 10.71 18.36 2.02
C ILE A 119 9.57 17.33 2.06
N SER A 120 8.81 17.27 3.16
CA SER A 120 7.77 16.27 3.43
C SER A 120 6.75 16.18 2.30
N ARG A 121 6.27 17.32 1.78
CA ARG A 121 5.26 17.32 0.71
C ARG A 121 5.77 16.65 -0.56
N LEU A 122 6.98 17.01 -1.00
CA LEU A 122 7.58 16.45 -2.20
C LEU A 122 7.89 14.96 -2.02
N PHE A 123 8.44 14.60 -0.85
CA PHE A 123 8.74 13.22 -0.51
C PHE A 123 7.48 12.35 -0.49
N ASP A 124 6.43 12.80 0.20
CA ASP A 124 5.17 12.08 0.29
C ASP A 124 4.54 11.96 -1.11
N TYR A 125 4.45 13.04 -1.90
CA TYR A 125 3.93 12.92 -3.26
C TYR A 125 4.72 11.95 -4.12
N ALA A 126 6.06 11.95 -4.05
CA ALA A 126 6.88 11.02 -4.82
C ALA A 126 6.63 9.56 -4.40
N VAL A 127 6.70 9.27 -3.10
CA VAL A 127 6.51 7.92 -2.56
C VAL A 127 5.10 7.42 -2.83
N PHE A 128 4.08 8.21 -2.48
CA PHE A 128 2.68 7.81 -2.64
C PHE A 128 2.27 7.72 -4.11
N ALA A 129 2.77 8.59 -5.00
CA ALA A 129 2.53 8.44 -6.43
C ALA A 129 3.12 7.11 -6.96
N VAL A 130 4.35 6.78 -6.56
CA VAL A 130 4.99 5.51 -6.94
C VAL A 130 4.19 4.32 -6.42
N LEU A 131 3.75 4.35 -5.16
CA LEU A 131 2.90 3.28 -4.59
C LEU A 131 1.57 3.16 -5.33
N ILE A 132 0.84 4.26 -5.54
CA ILE A 132 -0.45 4.26 -6.25
C ILE A 132 -0.29 3.71 -7.67
N LEU A 133 0.71 4.17 -8.42
CA LEU A 133 0.97 3.70 -9.78
C LEU A 133 1.30 2.21 -9.79
N THR A 134 2.06 1.74 -8.81
CA THR A 134 2.43 0.33 -8.68
C THR A 134 1.20 -0.52 -8.30
N ILE A 135 0.29 0.00 -7.45
CA ILE A 135 -0.98 -0.65 -7.09
C ILE A 135 -1.86 -0.75 -8.34
N ALA A 136 -2.04 0.36 -9.05
CA ALA A 136 -2.86 0.43 -10.26
C ALA A 136 -2.33 -0.50 -11.36
N ALA A 137 -1.01 -0.55 -11.54
CA ALA A 137 -0.37 -1.53 -12.42
C ALA A 137 -0.67 -2.95 -11.93
N GLY A 138 -0.44 -3.25 -10.66
CA GLY A 138 -0.72 -4.55 -10.06
C GLY A 138 -2.14 -5.03 -10.31
N MET A 139 -3.15 -4.22 -9.99
CA MET A 139 -4.57 -4.54 -10.19
C MET A 139 -4.89 -4.81 -11.67
N ARG A 140 -4.34 -4.01 -12.58
CA ARG A 140 -4.58 -4.16 -14.02
C ARG A 140 -3.98 -5.46 -14.57
N PHE A 141 -2.88 -5.95 -14.01
CA PHE A 141 -2.17 -7.14 -14.50
C PHE A 141 -2.50 -8.43 -13.74
N ALA A 142 -3.15 -8.36 -12.57
CA ALA A 142 -3.47 -9.50 -11.70
C ALA A 142 -4.79 -10.23 -12.04
N GLU A 143 -5.22 -10.21 -13.31
CA GLU A 143 -6.58 -10.46 -13.80
C GLU A 143 -7.14 -11.90 -13.63
N ASN A 144 -6.64 -12.71 -12.70
CA ASN A 144 -7.11 -14.09 -12.51
C ASN A 144 -7.35 -14.54 -11.06
N SER A 145 -7.25 -13.66 -10.06
CA SER A 145 -7.86 -13.93 -8.76
C SER A 145 -9.27 -13.37 -8.77
N ARG A 146 -10.26 -14.22 -8.54
CA ARG A 146 -11.65 -13.82 -8.22
C ARG A 146 -11.62 -12.59 -7.32
N PHE A 147 -12.50 -11.62 -7.60
CA PHE A 147 -12.68 -10.40 -6.80
C PHE A 147 -12.98 -10.76 -5.33
N ASP A 148 -11.94 -11.06 -4.56
CA ASP A 148 -11.98 -11.11 -3.11
C ASP A 148 -11.95 -9.65 -2.67
N VAL A 149 -13.14 -9.08 -2.47
CA VAL A 149 -13.31 -7.76 -1.86
C VAL A 149 -12.49 -7.74 -0.59
N SER A 150 -11.44 -6.92 -0.57
CA SER A 150 -10.56 -6.84 0.58
C SER A 150 -11.30 -6.17 1.72
N PRO A 151 -11.11 -6.57 2.99
CA PRO A 151 -11.56 -5.80 4.14
C PRO A 151 -11.13 -4.31 4.07
N LEU A 152 -10.04 -4.04 3.37
CA LEU A 152 -9.55 -2.69 3.09
C LEU A 152 -10.46 -1.93 2.12
N ASP A 153 -11.00 -2.57 1.09
CA ASP A 153 -11.90 -1.93 0.12
C ASP A 153 -13.16 -1.40 0.84
N PHE A 154 -13.67 -2.14 1.82
CA PHE A 154 -14.74 -1.67 2.70
C PHE A 154 -14.33 -0.47 3.55
N LEU A 155 -13.10 -0.45 4.06
CA LEU A 155 -12.57 0.65 4.87
C LEU A 155 -12.42 1.93 4.03
N VAL A 156 -11.95 1.82 2.78
CA VAL A 156 -11.89 2.94 1.82
C VAL A 156 -13.28 3.45 1.49
N ILE A 157 -14.20 2.56 1.13
CA ILE A 157 -15.58 2.94 0.81
C ILE A 157 -16.24 3.61 2.02
N LEU A 158 -16.05 3.07 3.23
CA LEU A 158 -16.56 3.66 4.46
C LEU A 158 -15.96 5.04 4.72
N MET A 159 -14.64 5.22 4.55
CA MET A 159 -13.99 6.53 4.69
C MET A 159 -14.53 7.54 3.68
N LEU A 160 -14.61 7.16 2.40
CA LEU A 160 -15.18 8.01 1.35
C LEU A 160 -16.63 8.38 1.63
N LEU A 161 -17.41 7.45 2.17
CA LEU A 161 -18.79 7.65 2.56
C LEU A 161 -18.91 8.62 3.75
N VAL A 162 -18.06 8.48 4.77
CA VAL A 162 -18.01 9.41 5.91
C VAL A 162 -17.63 10.82 5.43
N VAL A 163 -16.62 10.94 4.57
CA VAL A 163 -16.17 12.22 4.00
C VAL A 163 -17.28 12.85 3.13
N GLY A 164 -17.97 12.05 2.32
CA GLY A 164 -19.02 12.52 1.41
C GLY A 164 -20.34 12.90 2.10
N ILE A 165 -20.69 12.24 3.21
CA ILE A 165 -21.94 12.51 3.94
C ILE A 165 -21.79 13.70 4.89
N PHE A 166 -20.61 13.90 5.49
CA PHE A 166 -20.39 14.95 6.48
C PHE A 166 -19.34 16.01 6.08
N PRO A 167 -19.37 16.57 4.85
CA PRO A 167 -18.34 17.49 4.40
C PRO A 167 -18.30 18.80 5.21
N GLN A 168 -19.47 19.28 5.68
CA GLN A 168 -19.60 20.56 6.37
C GLN A 168 -19.55 20.46 7.90
N GLN A 169 -19.85 19.30 8.48
CA GLN A 169 -19.86 19.12 9.93
C GLN A 169 -18.50 18.73 10.49
N ILE A 170 -17.63 18.11 9.69
CA ILE A 170 -16.35 17.61 10.20
C ILE A 170 -15.26 18.69 10.17
N GLY A 171 -15.38 19.73 9.33
CA GLY A 171 -14.32 20.75 9.21
C GLY A 171 -12.95 20.09 9.00
N LEU A 172 -12.91 19.03 8.18
CA LEU A 172 -11.71 18.20 7.99
C LEU A 172 -10.55 19.11 7.60
N SER A 173 -9.59 19.24 8.51
CA SER A 173 -8.34 19.93 8.20
C SER A 173 -7.65 19.21 7.04
N GLU A 174 -6.90 19.95 6.22
CA GLU A 174 -6.10 19.36 5.14
C GLU A 174 -5.21 18.22 5.67
N THR A 175 -4.74 18.33 6.92
CA THR A 175 -3.98 17.31 7.65
C THR A 175 -4.76 16.00 7.83
N LEU A 176 -6.04 16.05 8.19
CA LEU A 176 -6.86 14.84 8.37
C LEU A 176 -7.12 14.12 7.05
N LEU A 177 -7.43 14.88 5.99
CA LEU A 177 -7.60 14.31 4.65
C LEU A 177 -6.31 13.65 4.17
N ARG A 178 -5.16 14.30 4.40
CA ARG A 178 -3.83 13.77 4.11
C ARG A 178 -3.58 12.45 4.83
N LEU A 179 -3.79 12.40 6.15
CA LEU A 179 -3.63 11.19 6.96
C LEU A 179 -4.47 10.02 6.43
N ILE A 180 -5.72 10.28 6.06
CA ILE A 180 -6.63 9.27 5.50
C ILE A 180 -6.04 8.66 4.22
N ILE A 181 -5.59 9.51 3.29
CA ILE A 181 -5.00 9.06 2.03
C ILE A 181 -3.74 8.24 2.29
N GLU A 182 -2.86 8.71 3.18
CA GLU A 182 -1.63 8.01 3.52
C GLU A 182 -1.91 6.63 4.13
N PHE A 183 -2.87 6.52 5.05
CA PHE A 183 -3.29 5.23 5.62
C PHE A 183 -3.84 4.29 4.55
N VAL A 184 -4.75 4.75 3.70
CA VAL A 184 -5.37 3.91 2.67
C VAL A 184 -4.31 3.35 1.72
N VAL A 185 -3.41 4.20 1.22
CA VAL A 185 -2.39 3.77 0.27
C VAL A 185 -1.40 2.82 0.92
N LEU A 186 -0.90 3.12 2.13
CA LEU A 186 0.05 2.25 2.82
C LEU A 186 -0.58 0.92 3.22
N PHE A 187 -1.81 0.91 3.71
CA PHE A 187 -2.50 -0.33 4.01
C PHE A 187 -2.67 -1.18 2.75
N TYR A 188 -2.97 -0.55 1.61
CA TYR A 188 -3.15 -1.29 0.37
C TYR A 188 -1.81 -1.83 -0.15
N ALA A 189 -0.75 -1.05 -0.02
CA ALA A 189 0.61 -1.49 -0.34
C ALA A 189 1.04 -2.67 0.55
N VAL A 190 0.79 -2.60 1.86
CA VAL A 190 1.08 -3.70 2.79
C VAL A 190 0.23 -4.93 2.49
N GLU A 191 -1.08 -4.77 2.24
CA GLU A 191 -1.98 -5.88 1.86
C GLU A 191 -1.50 -6.56 0.57
N TRP A 192 -1.12 -5.76 -0.44
CA TRP A 192 -0.56 -6.27 -1.69
C TRP A 192 0.69 -7.11 -1.44
N VAL A 193 1.64 -6.59 -0.66
CA VAL A 193 2.87 -7.31 -0.32
C VAL A 193 2.54 -8.58 0.43
N LEU A 194 1.65 -8.54 1.42
CA LEU A 194 1.25 -9.72 2.21
C LEU A 194 0.62 -10.82 1.35
N LYS A 195 -0.22 -10.46 0.38
CA LYS A 195 -0.83 -11.43 -0.57
C LYS A 195 0.21 -12.10 -1.48
N HIS A 196 1.29 -11.39 -1.81
CA HIS A 196 2.33 -11.87 -2.74
C HIS A 196 3.65 -12.22 -2.04
N MET A 197 3.66 -12.29 -0.70
CA MET A 197 4.85 -12.47 0.11
C MET A 197 5.33 -13.93 0.04
N ARG A 198 6.60 -14.14 -0.37
CA ARG A 198 7.23 -15.47 -0.35
C ARG A 198 7.97 -15.77 0.96
N SER A 199 8.49 -14.75 1.62
CA SER A 199 9.27 -14.86 2.85
C SER A 199 8.82 -13.82 3.86
N ARG A 200 8.74 -14.24 5.13
CA ARG A 200 8.52 -13.36 6.29
C ARG A 200 9.66 -12.35 6.48
N TRP A 201 10.88 -12.77 6.15
CA TRP A 201 12.07 -11.91 6.11
C TRP A 201 12.12 -11.28 4.72
N ASN A 202 11.62 -10.07 4.60
CA ASN A 202 11.64 -9.33 3.36
C ASN A 202 11.99 -7.87 3.65
N LEU A 203 12.23 -7.11 2.58
CA LEU A 203 12.68 -5.72 2.69
C LEU A 203 11.67 -4.84 3.46
N MET A 204 10.37 -5.06 3.26
CA MET A 204 9.32 -4.35 3.98
C MET A 204 9.36 -4.64 5.49
N THR A 205 9.34 -5.91 5.89
CA THR A 205 9.30 -6.28 7.32
C THR A 205 10.57 -5.84 8.05
N LEU A 206 11.72 -5.90 7.38
CA LEU A 206 12.99 -5.39 7.88
C LEU A 206 12.99 -3.86 8.01
N GLY A 207 12.52 -3.13 6.99
CA GLY A 207 12.44 -1.67 7.01
C GLY A 207 11.50 -1.17 8.11
N VAL A 208 10.35 -1.83 8.27
CA VAL A 208 9.39 -1.51 9.35
C VAL A 208 10.00 -1.83 10.71
N LEU A 209 10.57 -3.02 10.90
CA LEU A 209 11.21 -3.38 12.16
C LEU A 209 12.32 -2.40 12.52
N ALA A 210 13.20 -2.06 11.58
CA ALA A 210 14.26 -1.09 11.78
C ALA A 210 13.72 0.28 12.18
N SER A 211 12.66 0.76 11.51
CA SER A 211 12.03 2.03 11.85
C SER A 211 11.46 2.05 13.27
N LEU A 212 10.80 0.97 13.67
CA LEU A 212 10.23 0.83 15.01
C LEU A 212 11.34 0.79 16.06
N VAL A 213 12.41 0.03 15.82
CA VAL A 213 13.56 -0.06 16.73
C VAL A 213 14.25 1.29 16.89
N ILE A 214 14.45 2.03 15.79
CA ILE A 214 15.04 3.38 15.84
C ILE A 214 14.17 4.32 16.68
N LEU A 215 12.86 4.36 16.43
CA LEU A 215 11.96 5.24 17.17
C LEU A 215 11.82 4.84 18.64
N SER A 216 11.74 3.53 18.94
CA SER A 216 11.75 3.01 20.31
C SER A 216 13.06 3.33 21.03
N GLY A 217 14.21 3.19 20.37
CA GLY A 217 15.51 3.57 20.93
C GLY A 217 15.59 5.07 21.23
N ARG A 218 15.07 5.92 20.33
CA ARG A 218 15.00 7.36 20.55
C ARG A 218 14.08 7.73 21.72
N PHE A 219 12.97 7.02 21.90
CA PHE A 219 12.10 7.18 23.07
C PHE A 219 12.77 6.79 24.40
N LEU A 220 13.68 5.82 24.40
CA LEU A 220 14.39 5.40 25.62
C LEU A 220 15.53 6.35 26.00
N VAL A 221 16.11 7.05 25.02
CA VAL A 221 17.28 7.91 25.20
C VAL A 221 16.90 9.39 25.39
N GLY A 222 15.78 9.82 24.81
CA GLY A 222 15.27 11.20 24.90
C GLY A 222 14.13 11.33 25.89
#